data_AF-A0A2U8H6P1-F1
#
_entry.id   AF-A0A2U8H6P1-F1
#
_cell.length_a   1.000
_cell.length_b   1.000
_cell.length_c   1.000
_cell.angle_alpha   90.00
_cell.angle_beta   90.00
_cell.angle_gamma   90.00
#
_symmetry.space_group_name_H-M   'P 1'
#
loop_
_entity.id
_entity.type
_entity.pdbx_description
1 polymer ?
#
loop_
_entity_poly.entity_id
_entity_poly.type
_entity_poly.pdbx_seq_one_letter_code
_entity_poly.pdbx_strand_id
1 'polypeptide(L)'
;MAQVINTNVASLNAQRNLNTSQGSLATSLQRLSSGLRINSAKDDAAGLSISERMTSQIRGQDQARRNANDGISLAQTAEGALQSSGDVLQRIRELAVQSSNATNSASDRQALNAEVNQLTAELDRIAQTTEFNGSRLLDGSFTTATFQVGANAGQTIQATTANFSTNQYGGYRIGSQAAATSGAKGDLTTGSTPFSVASSAAASNRVVGGTITINGATGASTATIPAGASAKTAAALINTESATTGVSASAKTEFDIDFSAPNISYKFDVSSNNSAAVTISFTIGAEDNDGLASAINAFNDVSSKTGVSARINDTGDGITLLNAAGENITIANAASGSAAATIGGTATAAGATAIGTGQLVLDSDKSFSIDAPNTTDFFNATTAAAQLQKVSDLDVSSVDAAQRTLAIADAALSAINGQRAKFGALQARFDTTISNLQVSSENLSASRSRIRDTDFASETANLTRAQILQQAGTAMLSQANALPQQVLQLLQG
;
A
#
# COMPACT_ATOMS: atom_id res chain seq x y z
N MET A 1 83.77 -51.70 -4.55
CA MET A 1 83.40 -50.27 -4.62
C MET A 1 84.67 -49.47 -4.35
N ALA A 2 85.06 -48.57 -5.25
CA ALA A 2 86.23 -47.71 -5.03
C ALA A 2 85.96 -46.78 -3.83
N GLN A 3 86.70 -46.94 -2.74
CA GLN A 3 86.61 -46.06 -1.57
C GLN A 3 87.33 -44.75 -1.87
N VAL A 4 86.57 -43.70 -2.18
CA VAL A 4 87.09 -42.34 -2.31
C VAL A 4 87.07 -41.70 -0.92
N ILE A 5 88.24 -41.39 -0.35
CA ILE A 5 88.40 -41.00 1.06
C ILE A 5 88.03 -39.53 1.30
N ASN A 6 88.31 -38.64 0.33
CA ASN A 6 88.08 -37.19 0.50
C ASN A 6 86.63 -36.74 0.31
N THR A 7 85.76 -37.59 -0.26
CA THR A 7 84.34 -37.25 -0.47
C THR A 7 83.46 -38.37 0.06
N ASN A 8 82.95 -38.19 1.27
CA ASN A 8 82.06 -39.16 1.91
C ASN A 8 80.63 -39.02 1.39
N VAL A 9 80.33 -39.77 0.32
CA VAL A 9 79.01 -39.80 -0.31
C VAL A 9 77.92 -40.32 0.64
N ALA A 10 78.25 -41.21 1.58
CA ALA A 10 77.29 -41.73 2.56
C ALA A 10 76.86 -40.65 3.57
N SER A 11 77.80 -39.84 4.06
CA SER A 11 77.53 -38.71 4.95
C SER A 11 76.73 -37.61 4.23
N LEU A 12 77.10 -37.26 2.98
CA LEU A 12 76.34 -36.30 2.17
C LEU A 12 74.90 -36.76 1.88
N ASN A 13 74.68 -38.06 1.66
CA ASN A 13 73.34 -38.63 1.54
C ASN A 13 72.56 -38.59 2.86
N ALA A 14 73.19 -38.97 3.97
CA ALA A 14 72.57 -38.90 5.30
C ALA A 14 72.19 -37.46 5.67
N GLN A 15 73.05 -36.48 5.37
CA GLN A 15 72.81 -35.06 5.62
C GLN A 15 71.66 -34.50 4.74
N ARG A 16 71.59 -34.87 3.46
CA ARG A 16 70.45 -34.50 2.58
C ARG A 16 69.13 -35.07 3.09
N ASN A 17 69.11 -36.33 3.49
CA ASN A 17 67.91 -36.98 4.05
C ASN A 17 67.52 -36.35 5.40
N LEU A 18 68.48 -36.02 6.25
CA LEU A 18 68.25 -35.36 7.54
C LEU A 18 67.69 -33.94 7.36
N ASN A 19 68.22 -33.14 6.41
CA ASN A 19 67.67 -31.82 6.08
C ASN A 19 66.24 -31.92 5.53
N THR A 20 65.95 -32.95 4.75
CA THR A 20 64.59 -33.22 4.25
C THR A 20 63.63 -33.55 5.40
N SER A 21 64.04 -34.39 6.36
CA SER A 21 63.25 -34.71 7.56
C SER A 21 63.05 -33.49 8.47
N GLN A 22 64.05 -32.62 8.62
CA GLN A 22 63.91 -31.36 9.37
C GLN A 22 62.90 -30.41 8.72
N GLY A 23 62.91 -30.28 7.38
CA GLY A 23 61.92 -29.48 6.65
C GLY A 23 60.49 -30.00 6.81
N SER A 24 60.32 -31.33 6.75
CA SER A 24 59.01 -31.97 7.00
C SER A 24 58.54 -31.75 8.44
N LEU A 25 59.42 -31.88 9.44
CA LEU A 25 59.09 -31.62 10.84
C LEU A 25 58.64 -30.17 11.07
N ALA A 26 59.37 -29.19 10.50
CA ALA A 26 59.01 -27.78 10.60
C ALA A 26 57.64 -27.48 9.97
N THR A 27 57.33 -28.12 8.84
CA THR A 27 56.03 -27.99 8.18
C THR A 27 54.91 -28.58 9.03
N SER A 28 55.09 -29.78 9.59
CA SER A 28 54.11 -30.40 10.48
C SER A 28 53.87 -29.57 11.74
N LEU A 29 54.92 -29.01 12.35
CA LEU A 29 54.79 -28.09 13.48
C LEU A 29 54.00 -26.83 13.10
N GLN A 30 54.28 -26.24 11.94
CA GLN A 30 53.56 -25.06 11.46
C GLN A 30 52.07 -25.35 11.22
N ARG A 31 51.74 -26.51 10.64
CA ARG A 31 50.35 -26.94 10.41
C ARG A 31 49.60 -27.27 11.69
N LEU A 32 50.26 -27.94 12.64
CA LEU A 32 49.68 -28.25 13.95
C LEU A 32 49.47 -27.00 14.79
N SER A 33 50.40 -26.04 14.75
CA SER A 33 50.31 -24.78 15.49
C SER A 33 49.26 -23.83 14.91
N SER A 34 49.09 -23.80 13.59
CA SER A 34 48.10 -22.92 12.94
C SER A 34 46.72 -23.57 12.81
N GLY A 35 46.63 -24.90 12.91
CA GLY A 35 45.42 -25.67 12.59
C GLY A 35 45.07 -25.68 11.08
N LEU A 36 45.90 -25.08 10.23
CA LEU A 36 45.65 -24.94 8.80
C LEU A 36 46.64 -25.79 8.00
N ARG A 37 46.13 -26.49 7.00
CA ARG A 37 46.93 -27.29 6.05
C ARG A 37 47.66 -26.39 5.07
N ILE A 38 47.00 -25.30 4.68
CA ILE A 38 47.50 -24.28 3.76
C ILE A 38 47.73 -23.00 4.56
N ASN A 39 48.98 -22.70 4.89
CA ASN A 39 49.36 -21.50 5.64
C ASN A 39 49.97 -20.43 4.72
N SER A 40 50.60 -20.84 3.62
CA SER A 40 51.18 -19.94 2.61
C SER A 40 50.87 -20.39 1.19
N ALA A 41 51.04 -19.49 0.21
CA ALA A 41 50.86 -19.80 -1.22
C ALA A 41 51.85 -20.87 -1.73
N LYS A 42 52.95 -21.12 -1.00
CA LYS A 42 53.91 -22.19 -1.29
C LYS A 42 53.31 -23.59 -1.05
N ASP A 43 52.38 -23.72 -0.11
CA ASP A 43 51.82 -25.01 0.28
C ASP A 43 50.81 -25.51 -0.76
N ASP A 44 49.94 -24.61 -1.24
CA ASP A 44 49.00 -24.85 -2.34
C ASP A 44 48.42 -23.50 -2.84
N ALA A 45 48.93 -23.00 -3.97
CA ALA A 45 48.50 -21.71 -4.52
C ALA A 45 47.04 -21.72 -4.99
N ALA A 46 46.58 -22.82 -5.61
CA ALA A 46 45.21 -22.95 -6.10
C ALA A 46 44.23 -23.09 -4.92
N GLY A 47 44.54 -23.96 -3.95
CA GLY A 47 43.75 -24.15 -2.74
C GLY A 47 43.63 -22.88 -1.91
N LEU A 48 44.72 -22.11 -1.78
CA LEU A 48 44.68 -20.81 -1.11
C LEU A 48 43.72 -19.85 -1.81
N SER A 49 43.83 -19.67 -3.13
CA SER A 49 42.97 -18.75 -3.90
C SER A 49 41.46 -19.11 -3.80
N ILE A 50 41.12 -20.39 -3.82
CA ILE A 50 39.74 -20.86 -3.66
C ILE A 50 39.26 -20.58 -2.24
N SER A 51 40.09 -20.85 -1.23
CA SER A 51 39.74 -20.62 0.17
C SER A 51 39.58 -19.12 0.50
N GLU A 52 40.36 -18.25 -0.15
CA GLU A 52 40.23 -16.79 -0.04
C GLU A 52 38.94 -16.30 -0.69
N ARG A 53 38.60 -16.80 -1.89
CA ARG A 53 37.31 -16.52 -2.53
C ARG A 53 36.13 -16.98 -1.67
N MET A 54 36.18 -18.19 -1.11
CA MET A 54 35.17 -18.67 -0.16
C MET A 54 35.09 -17.79 1.09
N THR A 55 36.24 -17.34 1.61
CA THR A 55 36.28 -16.43 2.77
C THR A 55 35.64 -15.07 2.46
N SER A 56 35.91 -14.51 1.28
CA SER A 56 35.26 -13.28 0.81
C SER A 56 33.74 -13.47 0.69
N GLN A 57 33.30 -14.58 0.10
CA GLN A 57 31.88 -14.91 -0.03
C GLN A 57 31.18 -15.07 1.34
N ILE A 58 31.78 -15.80 2.27
CA ILE A 58 31.25 -15.98 3.64
C ILE A 58 31.08 -14.62 4.33
N ARG A 59 32.12 -13.77 4.32
CA ARG A 59 32.05 -12.42 4.90
C ARG A 59 30.98 -11.55 4.22
N GLY A 60 30.86 -11.67 2.89
CA GLY A 60 29.81 -11.00 2.12
C GLY A 60 28.41 -11.46 2.51
N GLN A 61 28.20 -12.78 2.69
CA GLN A 61 26.93 -13.35 3.14
C GLN A 61 26.60 -12.96 4.59
N ASP A 62 27.59 -12.88 5.47
CA ASP A 62 27.39 -12.42 6.85
C ASP A 62 26.99 -10.93 6.91
N GLN A 63 27.60 -10.09 6.08
CA GLN A 63 27.16 -8.70 5.93
C GLN A 63 25.76 -8.60 5.32
N ALA A 64 25.48 -9.40 4.28
CA ALA A 64 24.16 -9.45 3.65
C ALA A 64 23.06 -9.85 4.65
N ARG A 65 23.33 -10.79 5.58
CA ARG A 65 22.40 -11.12 6.67
C ARG A 65 22.13 -9.92 7.56
N ARG A 66 23.15 -9.13 7.94
CA ARG A 66 22.95 -7.90 8.71
C ARG A 66 22.10 -6.89 7.96
N ASN A 67 22.42 -6.63 6.69
CA ASN A 67 21.63 -5.73 5.84
C ASN A 67 20.16 -6.18 5.70
N ALA A 68 19.90 -7.50 5.64
CA ALA A 68 18.55 -8.03 5.60
C ALA A 68 17.81 -7.83 6.93
N ASN A 69 18.48 -7.96 8.07
CA ASN A 69 17.91 -7.64 9.39
C ASN A 69 17.58 -6.14 9.49
N ASP A 70 18.46 -5.26 8.99
CA ASP A 70 18.18 -3.81 8.93
C ASP A 70 16.94 -3.51 8.07
N GLY A 71 16.77 -4.24 6.96
CA GLY A 71 15.58 -4.19 6.13
C GLY A 71 14.30 -4.63 6.86
N ILE A 72 14.38 -5.68 7.69
CA ILE A 72 13.27 -6.09 8.57
C ILE A 72 12.94 -5.01 9.59
N SER A 73 13.95 -4.45 10.26
CA SER A 73 13.73 -3.37 11.25
C SER A 73 13.09 -2.13 10.61
N LEU A 74 13.54 -1.71 9.43
CA LEU A 74 12.92 -0.62 8.69
C LEU A 74 11.45 -0.92 8.38
N ALA A 75 11.16 -2.13 7.87
CA ALA A 75 9.79 -2.54 7.55
C ALA A 75 8.91 -2.59 8.81
N GLN A 76 9.43 -3.03 9.95
CA GLN A 76 8.71 -3.06 11.23
C GLN A 76 8.43 -1.66 11.78
N THR A 77 9.38 -0.72 11.68
CA THR A 77 9.17 0.68 12.07
C THR A 77 8.08 1.34 11.23
N ALA A 78 8.11 1.15 9.91
CA ALA A 78 7.07 1.68 9.02
C ALA A 78 5.71 1.02 9.27
N GLU A 79 5.68 -0.30 9.46
CA GLU A 79 4.46 -1.07 9.75
C GLU A 79 3.80 -0.63 11.06
N GLY A 80 4.58 -0.43 12.12
CA GLY A 80 4.07 0.04 13.42
C GLY A 80 3.44 1.43 13.33
N ALA A 81 4.06 2.36 12.60
CA ALA A 81 3.50 3.68 12.36
C ALA A 81 2.20 3.63 11.54
N LEU A 82 2.13 2.75 10.55
CA LEU A 82 0.92 2.52 9.76
C LEU A 82 -0.20 1.86 10.58
N GLN A 83 0.14 0.99 11.54
CA GLN A 83 -0.84 0.45 12.47
C GLN A 83 -1.46 1.57 13.31
N SER A 84 -0.66 2.45 13.91
CA SER A 84 -1.18 3.61 14.67
C SER A 84 -2.02 4.55 13.79
N SER A 85 -1.60 4.78 12.55
CA SER A 85 -2.38 5.58 11.59
C SER A 85 -3.73 4.92 11.26
N GLY A 86 -3.76 3.59 11.15
CA GLY A 86 -4.99 2.81 10.98
C GLY A 86 -5.94 2.94 12.16
N ASP A 87 -5.44 2.88 13.40
CA ASP A 87 -6.24 3.03 14.62
C ASP A 87 -6.85 4.45 14.71
N VAL A 88 -6.09 5.48 14.34
CA VAL A 88 -6.58 6.87 14.27
C VAL A 88 -7.68 7.03 13.21
N LEU A 89 -7.53 6.43 12.03
CA LEU A 89 -8.57 6.46 11.00
C LEU A 89 -9.84 5.70 11.42
N GLN A 90 -9.71 4.59 12.15
CA GLN A 90 -10.86 3.90 12.73
C GLN A 90 -11.59 4.79 13.73
N ARG A 91 -10.87 5.53 14.57
CA ARG A 91 -11.48 6.51 15.48
C ARG A 91 -12.20 7.64 14.73
N ILE A 92 -11.60 8.19 13.67
CA ILE A 92 -12.26 9.18 12.81
C ILE A 92 -13.55 8.61 12.20
N ARG A 93 -13.53 7.34 11.77
CA ARG A 93 -14.70 6.65 11.23
C ARG A 93 -15.81 6.53 12.28
N GLU A 94 -15.49 6.21 13.53
CA GLU A 94 -16.46 6.20 14.63
C GLU A 94 -17.12 7.57 14.83
N LEU A 95 -16.32 8.65 14.83
CA LEU A 95 -16.82 10.02 14.95
C LEU A 95 -17.71 10.41 13.77
N ALA A 96 -17.38 9.97 12.56
CA ALA A 96 -18.21 10.20 11.38
C ALA A 96 -19.55 9.44 11.46
N VAL A 97 -19.56 8.19 11.93
CA VAL A 97 -20.81 7.45 12.21
C VAL A 97 -21.62 8.16 13.29
N GLN A 98 -20.98 8.61 14.36
CA GLN A 98 -21.64 9.34 15.45
C GLN A 98 -22.27 10.64 14.94
N SER A 99 -21.51 11.45 14.18
CA SER A 99 -21.99 12.73 13.62
C SER A 99 -23.13 12.55 12.62
N SER A 100 -23.14 11.42 11.90
CA SER A 100 -24.21 11.06 10.96
C SER A 100 -25.57 10.86 11.63
N ASN A 101 -25.62 10.67 12.95
CA ASN A 101 -26.89 10.51 13.66
C ASN A 101 -27.65 11.85 13.78
N ALA A 102 -28.96 11.81 13.54
CA ALA A 102 -29.83 12.98 13.51
C ALA A 102 -30.05 13.62 14.89
N THR A 103 -29.77 12.89 15.97
CA THR A 103 -29.91 13.39 17.35
C THR A 103 -28.82 14.40 17.74
N ASN A 104 -27.75 14.53 16.97
CA ASN A 104 -26.69 15.51 17.23
C ASN A 104 -27.10 16.88 16.70
N SER A 105 -26.93 17.91 17.53
CA SER A 105 -27.09 19.30 17.10
C SER A 105 -25.92 19.73 16.21
N ALA A 106 -26.07 20.87 15.51
CA ALA A 106 -24.98 21.45 14.74
C ALA A 106 -23.75 21.77 15.60
N SER A 107 -23.94 22.22 16.85
CA SER A 107 -22.84 22.46 17.79
C SER A 107 -22.15 21.16 18.22
N ASP A 108 -22.88 20.07 18.40
CA ASP A 108 -22.28 18.77 18.74
C ASP A 108 -21.42 18.26 17.59
N ARG A 109 -21.90 18.39 16.35
CA ARG A 109 -21.13 18.04 15.15
C ARG A 109 -19.86 18.88 15.00
N GLN A 110 -19.91 20.17 15.34
CA GLN A 110 -18.72 21.02 15.36
C GLN A 110 -17.70 20.57 16.41
N ALA A 111 -18.15 20.13 17.59
CA ALA A 111 -17.25 19.57 18.61
C ALA A 111 -16.60 18.25 18.15
N LEU A 112 -17.37 17.35 17.55
CA LEU A 112 -16.85 16.12 16.93
C LEU A 112 -15.84 16.44 15.82
N ASN A 113 -16.11 17.48 15.02
CA ASN A 113 -15.22 17.91 13.96
C ASN A 113 -13.89 18.47 14.49
N ALA A 114 -13.90 19.13 15.65
CA ALA A 114 -12.67 19.55 16.30
C ALA A 114 -11.79 18.35 16.71
N GLU A 115 -12.39 17.25 17.18
CA GLU A 115 -11.67 16.00 17.44
C GLU A 115 -11.10 15.40 16.16
N VAL A 116 -11.89 15.33 15.07
CA VAL A 116 -11.43 14.86 13.75
C VAL A 116 -10.24 15.68 13.23
N ASN A 117 -10.25 17.01 13.41
CA ASN A 117 -9.15 17.87 13.00
C ASN A 117 -7.85 17.57 13.78
N GLN A 118 -7.94 17.31 15.08
CA GLN A 118 -6.76 16.92 15.88
C GLN A 118 -6.23 15.55 15.47
N LEU A 119 -7.12 14.58 15.22
CA LEU A 119 -6.74 13.25 14.75
C LEU A 119 -6.10 13.32 13.36
N THR A 120 -6.59 14.18 12.48
CA THR A 120 -6.02 14.40 11.14
C THR A 120 -4.63 15.05 11.23
N ALA A 121 -4.43 15.99 12.15
CA ALA A 121 -3.11 16.55 12.42
C ALA A 121 -2.14 15.50 12.98
N GLU A 122 -2.64 14.58 13.82
CA GLU A 122 -1.85 13.47 14.35
C GLU A 122 -1.44 12.48 13.23
N LEU A 123 -2.32 12.19 12.28
CA LEU A 123 -1.97 11.39 11.09
C LEU A 123 -0.82 12.02 10.30
N ASP A 124 -0.88 13.33 10.06
CA ASP A 124 0.18 14.05 9.34
C ASP A 124 1.48 14.08 10.15
N ARG A 125 1.39 14.24 11.48
CA ARG A 125 2.54 14.13 12.39
C ARG A 125 3.19 12.75 12.31
N ILE A 126 2.42 11.66 12.35
CA ILE A 126 2.95 10.30 12.23
C ILE A 126 3.69 10.14 10.89
N ALA A 127 3.09 10.60 9.79
CA ALA A 127 3.72 10.52 8.46
C ALA A 127 5.05 11.28 8.38
N GLN A 128 5.13 12.49 8.96
CA GLN A 128 6.31 13.35 8.89
C GLN A 128 7.41 13.01 9.90
N THR A 129 7.06 12.38 11.03
CA THR A 129 8.00 12.06 12.12
C THR A 129 8.49 10.61 12.12
N THR A 130 7.84 9.71 11.37
CA THR A 130 8.32 8.32 11.25
C THR A 130 9.60 8.27 10.44
N GLU A 131 10.71 8.03 11.12
CA GLU A 131 12.04 7.93 10.53
C GLU A 131 12.76 6.65 10.97
N PHE A 132 13.68 6.19 10.11
CA PHE A 132 14.64 5.15 10.43
C PHE A 132 16.02 5.63 10.01
N ASN A 133 16.95 5.70 10.98
CA ASN A 133 18.32 6.18 10.76
C ASN A 133 18.36 7.57 10.08
N GLY A 134 17.50 8.49 10.51
CA GLY A 134 17.39 9.86 9.98
C GLY A 134 16.73 9.99 8.60
N SER A 135 16.26 8.89 8.00
CA SER A 135 15.47 8.91 6.77
C SER A 135 13.99 8.78 7.09
N ARG A 136 13.18 9.76 6.69
CA ARG A 136 11.71 9.70 6.81
C ARG A 136 11.19 8.59 5.92
N LEU A 137 10.18 7.85 6.37
CA LEU A 137 9.69 6.66 5.66
C LEU A 137 8.35 6.88 4.94
N LEU A 138 7.49 7.77 5.45
CA LEU A 138 6.08 7.85 5.07
C LEU A 138 5.68 9.17 4.38
N ASP A 139 6.59 10.14 4.27
CA ASP A 139 6.32 11.47 3.69
C ASP A 139 6.46 11.54 2.16
N GLY A 140 6.78 10.40 1.53
CA GLY A 140 7.03 10.28 0.09
C GLY A 140 8.45 10.62 -0.36
N SER A 141 9.34 11.12 0.51
CA SER A 141 10.76 11.27 0.19
C SER A 141 11.45 9.91 0.01
N PHE A 142 10.94 8.89 0.71
CA PHE A 142 11.40 7.51 0.65
C PHE A 142 10.75 6.76 -0.51
N THR A 143 11.28 6.94 -1.71
CA THR A 143 10.73 6.31 -2.92
C THR A 143 11.10 4.82 -3.00
N THR A 144 12.38 4.48 -2.92
CA THR A 144 12.86 3.10 -2.99
C THR A 144 14.18 2.95 -2.26
N ALA A 145 14.25 1.98 -1.34
CA ALA A 145 15.50 1.55 -0.72
C ALA A 145 15.92 0.18 -1.24
N THR A 146 17.18 0.08 -1.65
CA THR A 146 17.75 -1.17 -2.16
C THR A 146 18.66 -1.80 -1.11
N PHE A 147 18.31 -2.98 -0.63
CA PHE A 147 19.10 -3.73 0.34
C PHE A 147 19.94 -4.78 -0.38
N GLN A 148 21.26 -4.69 -0.26
CA GLN A 148 22.17 -5.71 -0.75
C GLN A 148 22.13 -6.93 0.18
N VAL A 149 21.50 -8.01 -0.27
CA VAL A 149 21.24 -9.23 0.50
C VAL A 149 21.99 -10.44 -0.06
N GLY A 150 23.07 -10.20 -0.80
CA GLY A 150 23.95 -11.26 -1.28
C GLY A 150 25.41 -10.80 -1.38
N ALA A 151 26.31 -11.75 -1.55
CA ALA A 151 27.75 -11.48 -1.61
C ALA A 151 28.20 -10.87 -2.95
N ASN A 152 27.41 -11.03 -4.02
CA ASN A 152 27.75 -10.53 -5.34
C ASN A 152 26.89 -9.30 -5.71
N ALA A 153 27.45 -8.40 -6.52
CA ALA A 153 26.74 -7.22 -7.00
C ALA A 153 25.40 -7.56 -7.69
N GLY A 154 24.37 -6.77 -7.42
CA GLY A 154 23.03 -6.93 -8.02
C GLY A 154 22.10 -7.90 -7.28
N GLN A 155 22.56 -8.58 -6.22
CA GLN A 155 21.72 -9.42 -5.36
C GLN A 155 20.98 -8.57 -4.32
N THR A 156 19.91 -7.89 -4.74
CA THR A 156 19.19 -6.93 -3.91
C THR A 156 17.72 -7.27 -3.69
N ILE A 157 17.17 -6.77 -2.59
CA ILE A 157 15.73 -6.67 -2.34
C ILE A 157 15.38 -5.19 -2.27
N GLN A 158 14.33 -4.79 -2.98
CA GLN A 158 13.84 -3.41 -2.98
C GLN A 158 12.68 -3.29 -1.99
N ALA A 159 12.75 -2.27 -1.13
CA ALA A 159 11.66 -1.84 -0.27
C ALA A 159 11.10 -0.54 -0.83
N THR A 160 9.80 -0.51 -1.11
CA THR A 160 9.11 0.68 -1.60
C THR A 160 8.05 1.10 -0.60
N THR A 161 7.96 2.40 -0.33
CA THR A 161 6.94 2.98 0.52
C THR A 161 6.09 3.96 -0.27
N ALA A 162 4.78 3.98 0.00
CA ALA A 162 3.89 4.99 -0.56
C ALA A 162 3.91 6.27 0.30
N ASN A 163 3.46 7.39 -0.26
CA ASN A 163 3.31 8.63 0.49
C ASN A 163 2.01 8.59 1.32
N PHE A 164 2.14 8.72 2.63
CA PHE A 164 1.03 8.78 3.59
C PHE A 164 0.93 10.14 4.30
N SER A 165 1.51 11.21 3.73
CA SER A 165 1.10 12.58 4.11
C SER A 165 -0.38 12.76 3.78
N THR A 166 -1.15 13.36 4.68
CA THR A 166 -2.62 13.49 4.59
C THR A 166 -3.13 14.16 3.30
N ASN A 167 -2.27 14.88 2.59
CA ASN A 167 -2.56 15.53 1.31
C ASN A 167 -2.41 14.62 0.07
N GLN A 168 -1.85 13.42 0.21
CA GLN A 168 -1.36 12.59 -0.91
C GLN A 168 -2.03 11.21 -1.00
N TYR A 169 -2.89 10.85 -0.04
CA TYR A 169 -3.67 9.61 -0.06
C TYR A 169 -5.11 9.85 0.40
N GLY A 170 -5.97 8.88 0.07
CA GLY A 170 -7.41 8.93 0.28
C GLY A 170 -8.14 8.19 -0.84
N GLY A 171 -9.42 8.52 -1.05
CA GLY A 171 -10.22 7.95 -2.13
C GLY A 171 -10.13 8.76 -3.41
N TYR A 172 -10.21 8.10 -4.56
CA TYR A 172 -10.39 8.77 -5.84
C TYR A 172 -11.87 8.76 -6.19
N ARG A 173 -12.39 9.91 -6.63
CA ARG A 173 -13.82 10.03 -6.86
C ARG A 173 -14.11 10.88 -8.09
N ILE A 174 -15.16 10.52 -8.81
CA ILE A 174 -15.81 11.34 -9.84
C ILE A 174 -17.28 11.46 -9.44
N GLY A 175 -17.67 12.62 -8.93
CA GLY A 175 -19.07 12.96 -8.72
C GLY A 175 -19.72 13.49 -10.00
N SER A 176 -21.03 13.67 -9.96
CA SER A 176 -21.80 14.34 -11.02
C SER A 176 -21.47 15.84 -11.18
N GLN A 177 -20.60 16.40 -10.31
CA GLN A 177 -19.94 17.70 -10.46
C GLN A 177 -18.51 17.64 -9.90
N ALA A 178 -17.55 18.29 -10.59
CA ALA A 178 -16.23 18.65 -10.04
C ALA A 178 -16.33 20.00 -9.30
N ALA A 179 -15.85 20.08 -8.06
CA ALA A 179 -16.08 21.21 -7.15
C ALA A 179 -14.93 22.24 -7.10
N ALA A 180 -15.27 23.54 -7.12
CA ALA A 180 -14.31 24.66 -6.91
C ALA A 180 -14.62 25.84 -5.90
N THR A 181 -15.72 25.98 -5.11
CA THR A 181 -15.71 26.75 -3.79
C THR A 181 -16.83 26.54 -2.71
N SER A 182 -16.56 26.74 -1.42
CA SER A 182 -17.31 26.24 -0.23
C SER A 182 -18.81 26.61 -0.11
N GLY A 183 -19.67 25.63 0.28
CA GLY A 183 -21.03 25.88 0.83
C GLY A 183 -22.26 25.19 0.20
N ALA A 184 -22.14 24.31 -0.81
CA ALA A 184 -23.30 23.68 -1.48
C ALA A 184 -23.32 22.13 -1.38
N LYS A 185 -24.50 21.52 -1.51
CA LYS A 185 -24.73 20.06 -1.58
C LYS A 185 -24.35 19.48 -2.94
N GLY A 186 -23.06 19.54 -3.24
CA GLY A 186 -22.40 18.73 -4.24
C GLY A 186 -21.49 17.72 -3.55
N ASP A 187 -21.21 16.64 -4.25
CA ASP A 187 -20.26 15.66 -3.80
C ASP A 187 -18.90 15.94 -4.46
N LEU A 188 -17.86 15.94 -3.61
CA LEU A 188 -16.45 16.34 -3.76
C LEU A 188 -16.10 17.78 -3.31
N THR A 189 -15.11 17.83 -2.41
CA THR A 189 -14.39 18.94 -1.73
C THR A 189 -15.19 20.08 -1.07
N THR A 190 -14.70 20.48 0.12
CA THR A 190 -15.08 21.70 0.86
C THR A 190 -14.75 22.92 0.02
N GLY A 191 -15.66 23.27 -0.88
CA GLY A 191 -15.15 23.94 -2.05
C GLY A 191 -15.88 23.69 -3.37
N SER A 192 -17.22 23.64 -3.52
CA SER A 192 -17.94 23.57 -4.83
C SER A 192 -18.85 24.78 -5.17
N THR A 193 -18.59 25.53 -6.26
CA THR A 193 -19.53 26.61 -6.66
C THR A 193 -20.85 26.03 -7.21
N PRO A 194 -22.01 26.64 -6.89
CA PRO A 194 -23.34 26.09 -7.17
C PRO A 194 -23.75 26.00 -8.66
N PHE A 195 -24.71 25.11 -8.93
CA PHE A 195 -25.65 25.13 -10.08
C PHE A 195 -25.09 24.99 -11.50
N SER A 196 -24.63 23.79 -11.89
CA SER A 196 -24.70 23.41 -13.32
C SER A 196 -25.29 22.03 -13.58
N VAL A 197 -25.12 21.04 -12.67
CA VAL A 197 -25.84 19.76 -12.73
C VAL A 197 -26.05 19.20 -11.30
N ALA A 198 -26.93 19.83 -10.51
CA ALA A 198 -27.53 19.14 -9.37
C ALA A 198 -28.53 18.09 -9.87
N SER A 199 -29.25 17.39 -9.00
CA SER A 199 -30.45 16.60 -9.35
C SER A 199 -31.60 17.50 -9.85
N SER A 200 -31.28 18.48 -10.67
CA SER A 200 -32.17 19.51 -11.18
C SER A 200 -33.30 18.85 -11.94
N ALA A 201 -34.52 19.23 -11.61
CA ALA A 201 -35.66 18.72 -12.33
C ALA A 201 -35.72 19.38 -13.70
N ALA A 202 -36.20 18.64 -14.70
CA ALA A 202 -36.41 19.15 -16.05
C ALA A 202 -37.79 18.72 -16.56
N ALA A 203 -38.31 19.43 -17.56
CA ALA A 203 -39.61 19.11 -18.18
C ALA A 203 -39.66 17.71 -18.82
N SER A 204 -38.49 17.12 -19.08
CA SER A 204 -38.33 15.76 -19.58
C SER A 204 -37.08 15.15 -18.96
N ASN A 205 -36.95 13.83 -18.98
CA ASN A 205 -35.76 13.19 -18.45
C ASN A 205 -34.53 13.65 -19.25
N ARG A 206 -33.49 14.04 -18.53
CA ARG A 206 -32.24 14.62 -19.03
C ARG A 206 -31.34 13.56 -19.67
N VAL A 207 -31.52 12.29 -19.28
CA VAL A 207 -30.68 11.17 -19.71
C VAL A 207 -30.98 10.81 -21.15
N VAL A 208 -30.08 11.19 -22.06
CA VAL A 208 -30.13 10.84 -23.48
C VAL A 208 -29.73 9.37 -23.68
N GLY A 209 -28.87 8.84 -22.81
CA GLY A 209 -28.35 7.47 -22.90
C GLY A 209 -27.18 7.36 -23.86
N GLY A 210 -26.37 6.32 -23.67
CA GLY A 210 -25.11 6.14 -24.39
C GLY A 210 -24.14 5.26 -23.63
N THR A 211 -22.98 5.02 -24.23
CA THR A 211 -21.94 4.18 -23.64
C THR A 211 -20.94 5.02 -22.87
N ILE A 212 -20.80 4.76 -21.57
CA ILE A 212 -19.78 5.34 -20.71
C ILE A 212 -18.60 4.38 -20.69
N THR A 213 -17.41 4.85 -21.07
CA THR A 213 -16.17 4.09 -20.91
C THR A 213 -15.55 4.44 -19.57
N ILE A 214 -15.14 3.44 -18.81
CA ILE A 214 -14.51 3.57 -17.50
C ILE A 214 -13.08 3.04 -17.63
N ASN A 215 -12.11 3.92 -17.45
CA ASN A 215 -10.69 3.61 -17.51
C ASN A 215 -10.17 3.52 -16.08
N GLY A 216 -10.26 2.34 -15.48
CA GLY A 216 -9.81 2.07 -14.12
C GLY A 216 -8.39 1.53 -14.04
N ALA A 217 -7.88 1.40 -12.81
CA ALA A 217 -6.49 0.96 -12.59
C ALA A 217 -6.25 -0.52 -12.95
N THR A 218 -7.29 -1.35 -12.92
CA THR A 218 -7.21 -2.78 -13.27
C THR A 218 -7.53 -3.07 -14.73
N GLY A 219 -8.13 -2.11 -15.45
CA GLY A 219 -8.54 -2.26 -16.84
C GLY A 219 -9.60 -1.24 -17.26
N ALA A 220 -9.92 -1.25 -18.55
CA ALA A 220 -10.99 -0.44 -19.13
C ALA A 220 -12.22 -1.30 -19.47
N SER A 221 -13.41 -0.80 -19.19
CA SER A 221 -14.68 -1.43 -19.58
C SER A 221 -15.73 -0.37 -19.95
N THR A 222 -16.85 -0.79 -20.51
CA THR A 222 -17.90 0.11 -20.99
C THR A 222 -19.26 -0.25 -20.41
N ALA A 223 -19.99 0.72 -19.86
CA ALA A 223 -21.37 0.58 -19.41
C ALA A 223 -22.32 1.30 -20.37
N THR A 224 -23.31 0.59 -20.91
CA THR A 224 -24.31 1.20 -21.82
C THR A 224 -25.55 1.61 -21.04
N ILE A 225 -25.76 2.91 -20.91
CA ILE A 225 -26.89 3.50 -20.19
C ILE A 225 -28.05 3.73 -21.16
N PRO A 226 -29.26 3.20 -20.88
CA PRO A 226 -30.42 3.44 -21.74
C PRO A 226 -30.94 4.89 -21.61
N ALA A 227 -31.57 5.38 -22.67
CA ALA A 227 -32.25 6.66 -22.65
C ALA A 227 -33.33 6.67 -21.55
N GLY A 228 -33.40 7.76 -20.78
CA GLY A 228 -34.35 7.90 -19.69
C GLY A 228 -34.05 7.05 -18.44
N ALA A 229 -32.84 6.46 -18.32
CA ALA A 229 -32.44 5.73 -17.11
C ALA A 229 -32.49 6.61 -15.84
N SER A 230 -32.61 5.97 -14.68
CA SER A 230 -32.34 6.61 -13.39
C SER A 230 -30.86 6.48 -13.02
N ALA A 231 -30.40 7.32 -12.08
CA ALA A 231 -29.03 7.22 -11.57
C ALA A 231 -28.77 5.85 -10.92
N LYS A 232 -29.79 5.25 -10.28
CA LYS A 232 -29.73 3.88 -9.77
C LYS A 232 -29.44 2.86 -10.87
N THR A 233 -30.18 2.90 -11.98
CA THR A 233 -29.95 1.99 -13.10
C THR A 233 -28.55 2.19 -13.67
N ALA A 234 -28.09 3.44 -13.80
CA ALA A 234 -26.75 3.74 -14.26
C ALA A 234 -25.66 3.22 -13.30
N ALA A 235 -25.81 3.44 -12.00
CA ALA A 235 -24.90 2.92 -10.98
C ALA A 235 -24.86 1.38 -10.99
N ALA A 236 -26.01 0.72 -11.13
CA ALA A 236 -26.09 -0.74 -11.21
C ALA A 236 -25.32 -1.26 -12.43
N LEU A 237 -25.50 -0.66 -13.60
CA LEU A 237 -24.78 -1.03 -14.83
C LEU A 237 -23.27 -0.81 -14.70
N ILE A 238 -22.82 0.29 -14.10
CA ILE A 238 -21.41 0.54 -13.84
C ILE A 238 -20.84 -0.48 -12.85
N ASN A 239 -21.58 -0.80 -11.79
CA ASN A 239 -21.15 -1.78 -10.79
C ASN A 239 -21.00 -3.20 -11.34
N THR A 240 -21.70 -3.56 -12.43
CA THR A 240 -21.44 -4.86 -13.10
C THR A 240 -20.03 -4.94 -13.70
N GLU A 241 -19.42 -3.80 -14.00
CA GLU A 241 -18.06 -3.68 -14.54
C GLU A 241 -17.00 -3.37 -13.45
N SER A 242 -17.39 -3.37 -12.17
CA SER A 242 -16.48 -3.03 -11.06
C SER A 242 -15.33 -4.05 -10.90
N ALA A 243 -15.55 -5.32 -11.22
CA ALA A 243 -14.53 -6.36 -11.13
C ALA A 243 -13.39 -6.19 -12.15
N THR A 244 -13.67 -5.58 -13.30
CA THR A 244 -12.69 -5.34 -14.38
C THR A 244 -12.02 -3.97 -14.25
N THR A 245 -12.76 -2.97 -13.76
CA THR A 245 -12.28 -1.58 -13.68
C THR A 245 -11.74 -1.18 -12.29
N GLY A 246 -12.22 -1.81 -11.22
CA GLY A 246 -11.92 -1.39 -9.84
C GLY A 246 -12.63 -0.11 -9.41
N VAL A 247 -13.69 0.28 -10.13
CA VAL A 247 -14.49 1.48 -9.85
C VAL A 247 -15.89 1.05 -9.40
N SER A 248 -16.35 1.58 -8.28
CA SER A 248 -17.71 1.39 -7.77
C SER A 248 -18.54 2.65 -8.01
N ALA A 249 -19.84 2.48 -8.16
CA ALA A 249 -20.78 3.58 -8.37
C ALA A 249 -21.88 3.60 -7.31
N SER A 250 -22.21 4.79 -6.83
CA SER A 250 -23.35 5.05 -5.95
C SER A 250 -24.24 6.14 -6.56
N ALA A 251 -25.53 6.11 -6.21
CA ALA A 251 -26.53 7.00 -6.77
C ALA A 251 -27.42 7.58 -5.66
N LYS A 252 -27.81 8.84 -5.82
CA LYS A 252 -28.73 9.56 -4.92
C LYS A 252 -29.50 10.59 -5.74
N THR A 253 -30.81 10.70 -5.53
CA THR A 253 -31.60 11.76 -6.17
C THR A 253 -32.06 12.72 -5.09
N GLU A 254 -31.64 13.98 -5.17
CA GLU A 254 -31.99 14.99 -4.17
C GLU A 254 -32.15 16.38 -4.79
N PHE A 255 -33.31 17.01 -4.66
CA PHE A 255 -33.50 18.40 -5.10
C PHE A 255 -34.50 19.15 -4.24
N ASP A 256 -34.36 20.47 -4.26
CA ASP A 256 -35.22 21.37 -3.52
C ASP A 256 -36.46 21.74 -4.32
N ILE A 257 -37.56 21.96 -3.60
CA ILE A 257 -38.78 22.55 -4.10
C ILE A 257 -38.95 23.87 -3.36
N ASP A 258 -38.92 24.95 -4.13
CA ASP A 258 -39.22 26.29 -3.65
C ASP A 258 -40.66 26.64 -4.02
N PHE A 259 -41.40 27.09 -3.03
CA PHE A 259 -42.79 27.45 -3.17
C PHE A 259 -42.92 28.95 -3.38
N SER A 260 -43.90 29.38 -4.18
CA SER A 260 -43.93 30.75 -4.68
C SER A 260 -44.50 31.79 -3.70
N ALA A 261 -45.26 31.35 -2.70
CA ALA A 261 -45.85 32.21 -1.66
C ALA A 261 -46.56 31.38 -0.55
N PRO A 262 -46.77 31.99 0.63
CA PRO A 262 -47.55 31.41 1.74
C PRO A 262 -49.07 31.35 1.44
N ASN A 263 -49.78 30.47 2.15
CA ASN A 263 -51.23 30.23 2.06
C ASN A 263 -51.71 29.75 0.67
N ILE A 264 -50.87 29.03 -0.05
CA ILE A 264 -51.15 28.50 -1.38
C ILE A 264 -51.30 26.98 -1.33
N SER A 265 -52.32 26.47 -2.03
CA SER A 265 -52.55 25.04 -2.21
C SER A 265 -51.77 24.49 -3.39
N TYR A 266 -51.17 23.32 -3.18
CA TYR A 266 -50.45 22.56 -4.18
C TYR A 266 -51.05 21.16 -4.28
N LYS A 267 -51.11 20.65 -5.51
CA LYS A 267 -51.53 19.30 -5.83
C LYS A 267 -50.57 18.71 -6.83
N PHE A 268 -49.87 17.66 -6.40
CA PHE A 268 -48.83 17.01 -7.19
C PHE A 268 -49.13 15.53 -7.36
N ASP A 269 -48.89 15.00 -8.56
CA ASP A 269 -48.83 13.57 -8.82
C ASP A 269 -47.36 13.15 -8.78
N VAL A 270 -47.00 12.33 -7.80
CA VAL A 270 -45.62 11.93 -7.51
C VAL A 270 -45.38 10.50 -7.98
N SER A 271 -44.33 10.28 -8.77
CA SER A 271 -43.87 8.94 -9.14
C SER A 271 -42.36 8.83 -9.08
N SER A 272 -41.87 7.76 -8.45
CA SER A 272 -40.46 7.38 -8.42
C SER A 272 -40.32 5.85 -8.42
N ASN A 273 -40.31 5.18 -7.27
CA ASN A 273 -40.22 3.72 -7.20
C ASN A 273 -41.53 3.01 -7.61
N ASN A 274 -42.64 3.75 -7.67
CA ASN A 274 -43.98 3.28 -7.99
C ASN A 274 -44.27 3.33 -9.50
N SER A 275 -45.03 2.35 -10.00
CA SER A 275 -45.43 2.30 -11.42
C SER A 275 -46.60 3.23 -11.76
N ALA A 276 -47.47 3.55 -10.81
CA ALA A 276 -48.60 4.49 -10.98
C ALA A 276 -48.42 5.69 -10.05
N ALA A 277 -48.59 6.91 -10.57
CA ALA A 277 -48.41 8.14 -9.81
C ALA A 277 -49.39 8.24 -8.63
N VAL A 278 -48.93 8.82 -7.53
CA VAL A 278 -49.73 9.05 -6.32
C VAL A 278 -49.99 10.54 -6.17
N THR A 279 -51.26 10.92 -6.15
CA THR A 279 -51.66 12.30 -5.92
C THR A 279 -51.51 12.67 -4.45
N ILE A 280 -50.81 13.77 -4.20
CA ILE A 280 -50.74 14.45 -2.91
C ILE A 280 -51.35 15.84 -3.03
N SER A 281 -51.90 16.36 -1.94
CA SER A 281 -52.44 17.71 -1.88
C SER A 281 -52.17 18.30 -0.51
N PHE A 282 -51.69 19.53 -0.48
CA PHE A 282 -51.39 20.24 0.76
C PHE A 282 -51.52 21.75 0.54
N THR A 283 -51.61 22.49 1.62
CA THR A 283 -51.55 23.95 1.61
C THR A 283 -50.38 24.36 2.48
N ILE A 284 -49.55 25.26 1.96
CA ILE A 284 -48.44 25.83 2.74
C ILE A 284 -49.01 26.96 3.59
N GLY A 285 -48.66 26.99 4.86
CA GLY A 285 -49.03 28.06 5.79
C GLY A 285 -48.13 29.29 5.57
N ALA A 286 -47.10 29.44 6.38
CA ALA A 286 -46.00 30.38 6.18
C ALA A 286 -44.78 29.69 5.53
N GLU A 287 -43.81 30.46 5.04
CA GLU A 287 -42.50 29.96 4.57
C GLU A 287 -41.54 29.82 5.77
N ASP A 288 -41.98 29.06 6.77
CA ASP A 288 -41.20 28.66 7.94
C ASP A 288 -41.35 27.15 8.18
N ASN A 289 -40.57 26.62 9.12
CA ASN A 289 -40.56 25.18 9.42
C ASN A 289 -41.96 24.62 9.72
N ASP A 290 -42.83 25.41 10.36
CA ASP A 290 -44.18 25.00 10.74
C ASP A 290 -45.13 25.02 9.53
N GLY A 291 -45.02 26.04 8.67
CA GLY A 291 -45.84 26.17 7.47
C GLY A 291 -45.48 25.20 6.34
N LEU A 292 -44.23 24.72 6.30
CA LEU A 292 -43.75 23.67 5.39
C LEU A 292 -44.08 22.24 5.87
N ALA A 293 -44.44 22.06 7.15
CA ALA A 293 -44.68 20.74 7.75
C ALA A 293 -45.80 19.96 7.02
N SER A 294 -46.83 20.65 6.52
CA SER A 294 -47.91 20.02 5.76
C SER A 294 -47.45 19.45 4.41
N ALA A 295 -46.52 20.14 3.73
CA ALA A 295 -45.91 19.62 2.52
C ALA A 295 -45.06 18.38 2.83
N ILE A 296 -44.22 18.46 3.88
CA ILE A 296 -43.35 17.35 4.31
C ILE A 296 -44.17 16.11 4.67
N ASN A 297 -45.23 16.27 5.46
CA ASN A 297 -46.11 15.16 5.84
C ASN A 297 -46.80 14.56 4.61
N ALA A 298 -47.30 15.39 3.69
CA ALA A 298 -47.96 14.89 2.48
C ALA A 298 -47.03 14.02 1.61
N PHE A 299 -45.75 14.38 1.47
CA PHE A 299 -44.76 13.54 0.78
C PHE A 299 -44.39 12.30 1.60
N ASN A 300 -44.18 12.44 2.90
CA ASN A 300 -43.73 11.34 3.76
C ASN A 300 -44.82 10.27 3.99
N ASP A 301 -46.10 10.64 4.00
CA ASP A 301 -47.23 9.70 4.12
C ASP A 301 -47.29 8.72 2.93
N VAL A 302 -46.83 9.16 1.75
CA VAL A 302 -46.79 8.32 0.54
C VAL A 302 -45.41 7.70 0.28
N SER A 303 -44.42 7.97 1.12
CA SER A 303 -43.02 7.52 0.95
C SER A 303 -42.86 6.00 0.86
N SER A 304 -43.73 5.23 1.54
CA SER A 304 -43.71 3.76 1.45
C SER A 304 -44.05 3.23 0.05
N LYS A 305 -44.79 4.01 -0.76
CA LYS A 305 -45.13 3.67 -2.15
C LYS A 305 -44.15 4.33 -3.12
N THR A 306 -43.85 5.60 -2.93
CA THR A 306 -43.04 6.38 -3.88
C THR A 306 -41.53 6.16 -3.68
N GLY A 307 -41.09 5.79 -2.48
CA GLY A 307 -39.67 5.79 -2.10
C GLY A 307 -39.07 7.19 -1.91
N VAL A 308 -39.90 8.23 -1.96
CA VAL A 308 -39.49 9.64 -1.83
C VAL A 308 -39.75 10.08 -0.40
N SER A 309 -38.73 10.61 0.26
CA SER A 309 -38.87 11.31 1.54
C SER A 309 -38.68 12.81 1.34
N ALA A 310 -39.30 13.60 2.21
CA ALA A 310 -39.17 15.05 2.24
C ALA A 310 -38.58 15.49 3.58
N ARG A 311 -37.71 16.52 3.52
CA ARG A 311 -37.20 17.26 4.67
C ARG A 311 -37.16 18.75 4.35
N ILE A 312 -36.98 19.59 5.35
CA ILE A 312 -36.71 21.02 5.13
C ILE A 312 -35.35 21.16 4.43
N ASN A 313 -35.25 22.11 3.51
CA ASN A 313 -33.97 22.43 2.86
C ASN A 313 -33.00 23.15 3.82
N ASP A 314 -31.74 23.31 3.43
CA ASP A 314 -30.75 23.90 4.34
C ASP A 314 -30.95 25.41 4.54
N THR A 315 -31.65 26.08 3.62
CA THR A 315 -31.98 27.52 3.66
C THR A 315 -33.23 27.82 4.49
N GLY A 316 -34.06 26.82 4.77
CA GLY A 316 -35.27 26.93 5.59
C GLY A 316 -36.50 27.52 4.88
N ASP A 317 -36.40 27.78 3.57
CA ASP A 317 -37.42 28.42 2.73
C ASP A 317 -38.16 27.44 1.80
N GLY A 318 -37.79 26.16 1.82
CA GLY A 318 -38.36 25.13 0.96
C GLY A 318 -38.18 23.72 1.51
N ILE A 319 -38.52 22.72 0.69
CA ILE A 319 -38.34 21.30 1.04
C ILE A 319 -37.36 20.63 0.10
N THR A 320 -36.51 19.76 0.63
CA THR A 320 -35.70 18.86 -0.15
C THR A 320 -36.41 17.51 -0.28
N LEU A 321 -36.61 17.04 -1.50
CA LEU A 321 -37.02 15.66 -1.76
C LEU A 321 -35.81 14.76 -1.97
N LEU A 322 -35.87 13.56 -1.40
CA LEU A 322 -34.79 12.59 -1.44
C LEU A 322 -35.33 11.22 -1.88
N ASN A 323 -34.62 10.61 -2.83
CA ASN A 323 -34.67 9.17 -3.06
C ASN A 323 -33.26 8.61 -2.84
N ALA A 324 -33.07 7.91 -1.73
CA ALA A 324 -31.77 7.38 -1.32
C ALA A 324 -31.24 6.28 -2.26
N ALA A 325 -32.11 5.64 -3.05
CA ALA A 325 -31.69 4.64 -4.03
C ALA A 325 -31.24 5.27 -5.36
N GLY A 326 -31.51 6.57 -5.59
CA GLY A 326 -31.16 7.24 -6.85
C GLY A 326 -32.16 7.03 -7.99
N GLU A 327 -33.41 6.66 -7.70
CA GLU A 327 -34.47 6.63 -8.72
C GLU A 327 -34.86 8.05 -9.13
N ASN A 328 -35.38 8.21 -10.36
CA ASN A 328 -35.89 9.50 -10.81
C ASN A 328 -37.12 9.88 -9.98
N ILE A 329 -37.23 11.13 -9.57
CA ILE A 329 -38.43 11.64 -8.90
C ILE A 329 -39.17 12.51 -9.90
N THR A 330 -40.35 12.07 -10.31
CA THR A 330 -41.23 12.81 -11.20
C THR A 330 -42.34 13.43 -10.39
N ILE A 331 -42.54 14.73 -10.61
CA ILE A 331 -43.60 15.53 -10.00
C ILE A 331 -44.38 16.16 -11.13
N ALA A 332 -45.61 15.68 -11.35
CA ALA A 332 -46.55 16.33 -12.24
C ALA A 332 -47.41 17.28 -11.43
N ASN A 333 -47.34 18.57 -11.76
CA ASN A 333 -48.17 19.59 -11.17
C ASN A 333 -49.60 19.48 -11.73
N ALA A 334 -50.60 19.30 -10.87
CA ALA A 334 -51.96 19.07 -11.34
C ALA A 334 -52.48 20.27 -12.15
N ALA A 335 -53.21 19.99 -13.24
CA ALA A 335 -53.76 21.02 -14.11
C ALA A 335 -54.81 21.94 -13.45
N SER A 336 -55.33 21.53 -12.28
CA SER A 336 -56.32 22.28 -11.51
C SER A 336 -56.08 22.10 -10.02
N GLY A 337 -56.29 23.16 -9.23
CA GLY A 337 -56.17 23.11 -7.77
C GLY A 337 -54.73 23.10 -7.26
N SER A 338 -53.79 23.56 -8.07
CA SER A 338 -52.37 23.69 -7.72
C SER A 338 -51.78 24.98 -8.28
N ALA A 339 -50.90 25.62 -7.51
CA ALA A 339 -50.12 26.76 -7.97
C ALA A 339 -48.80 26.33 -8.64
N ALA A 340 -48.11 27.28 -9.27
CA ALA A 340 -46.77 27.06 -9.81
C ALA A 340 -45.76 26.90 -8.67
N ALA A 341 -44.81 25.98 -8.83
CA ALA A 341 -43.69 25.78 -7.91
C ALA A 341 -42.38 25.69 -8.70
N THR A 342 -41.26 26.01 -8.06
CA THR A 342 -39.93 25.81 -8.64
C THR A 342 -39.41 24.47 -8.12
N ILE A 343 -39.30 23.49 -9.00
CA ILE A 343 -38.88 22.13 -8.66
C ILE A 343 -37.48 21.92 -9.21
N GLY A 344 -36.48 21.74 -8.34
CA GLY A 344 -35.09 21.53 -8.72
C GLY A 344 -34.55 22.60 -9.67
N GLY A 345 -34.96 23.85 -9.49
CA GLY A 345 -34.61 25.00 -10.34
C GLY A 345 -35.48 25.20 -11.59
N THR A 346 -36.44 24.32 -11.87
CA THR A 346 -37.36 24.44 -13.01
C THR A 346 -38.72 24.97 -12.56
N ALA A 347 -39.12 26.12 -13.10
CA ALA A 347 -40.46 26.67 -12.91
C ALA A 347 -41.52 25.72 -13.52
N THR A 348 -42.36 25.14 -12.67
CA THR A 348 -43.34 24.11 -13.03
C THR A 348 -44.75 24.66 -12.84
N ALA A 349 -45.34 25.15 -13.94
CA ALA A 349 -46.72 25.65 -13.96
C ALA A 349 -47.76 24.52 -13.74
N ALA A 350 -49.01 24.89 -13.46
CA ALA A 350 -50.11 23.93 -13.37
C ALA A 350 -50.22 23.12 -14.68
N GLY A 351 -50.30 21.79 -14.57
CA GLY A 351 -50.31 20.86 -15.70
C GLY A 351 -48.92 20.49 -16.25
N ALA A 352 -47.84 21.12 -15.79
CA ALA A 352 -46.48 20.78 -16.20
C ALA A 352 -45.88 19.66 -15.34
N THR A 353 -44.87 18.97 -15.87
CA THR A 353 -44.15 17.91 -15.16
C THR A 353 -42.69 18.30 -14.98
N ALA A 354 -42.12 17.95 -13.84
CA ALA A 354 -40.71 18.09 -13.53
C ALA A 354 -40.15 16.72 -13.13
N ILE A 355 -39.07 16.30 -13.78
CA ILE A 355 -38.37 15.03 -13.53
C ILE A 355 -36.99 15.36 -12.98
N GLY A 356 -36.78 15.11 -11.69
CA GLY A 356 -35.47 15.14 -11.06
C GLY A 356 -34.70 13.86 -11.36
N THR A 357 -33.65 13.99 -12.15
CA THR A 357 -32.69 12.91 -12.41
C THR A 357 -31.67 12.87 -11.29
N GLY A 358 -31.33 11.68 -10.79
CA GLY A 358 -30.36 11.52 -9.72
C GLY A 358 -28.92 11.85 -10.09
N GLN A 359 -28.10 12.03 -9.07
CA GLN A 359 -26.65 12.15 -9.15
C GLN A 359 -26.00 10.77 -9.12
N LEU A 360 -24.89 10.66 -9.84
CA LEU A 360 -24.04 9.48 -9.90
C LEU A 360 -22.67 9.84 -9.37
N VAL A 361 -22.12 8.95 -8.55
CA VAL A 361 -20.81 9.09 -7.96
C VAL A 361 -20.05 7.82 -8.24
N LEU A 362 -18.81 7.96 -8.70
CA LEU A 362 -17.88 6.86 -8.87
C LEU A 362 -16.75 7.01 -7.86
N ASP A 363 -16.39 5.92 -7.21
CA ASP A 363 -15.32 5.83 -6.22
C ASP A 363 -14.33 4.72 -6.59
N SER A 364 -13.06 4.92 -6.27
CA SER A 364 -12.01 3.91 -6.38
C SER A 364 -10.88 4.20 -5.38
N ASP A 365 -10.10 3.18 -5.04
CA ASP A 365 -8.87 3.31 -4.26
C ASP A 365 -7.69 3.83 -5.11
N LYS A 366 -7.86 3.92 -6.43
CA LYS A 366 -6.84 4.36 -7.41
C LYS A 366 -7.39 5.40 -8.37
N SER A 367 -6.50 6.15 -9.01
CA SER A 367 -6.88 7.10 -10.05
C SER A 367 -7.57 6.37 -11.21
N PHE A 368 -8.67 6.94 -11.69
CA PHE A 368 -9.40 6.46 -12.85
C PHE A 368 -9.90 7.65 -13.68
N SER A 369 -10.38 7.38 -14.89
CA SER A 369 -11.10 8.36 -15.69
C SER A 369 -12.33 7.73 -16.33
N ILE A 370 -13.24 8.57 -16.79
CA ILE A 370 -14.39 8.17 -17.58
C ILE A 370 -14.45 8.97 -18.87
N ASP A 371 -14.99 8.35 -19.90
CA ASP A 371 -15.45 9.00 -21.12
C ASP A 371 -16.96 8.80 -21.22
N ALA A 372 -17.72 9.88 -21.01
CA ALA A 372 -19.17 9.90 -21.02
C ALA A 372 -19.65 10.82 -22.17
N PRO A 373 -20.21 10.30 -23.27
CA PRO A 373 -20.46 11.09 -24.47
C PRO A 373 -21.50 12.22 -24.29
N ASN A 374 -22.38 12.13 -23.28
CA ASN A 374 -23.43 13.11 -23.03
C ASN A 374 -23.13 13.92 -21.77
N THR A 375 -22.88 15.22 -21.95
CA THR A 375 -22.60 16.16 -20.84
C THR A 375 -23.86 16.61 -20.08
N THR A 376 -25.03 16.14 -20.49
CA THR A 376 -26.34 16.49 -19.91
C THR A 376 -26.90 15.40 -19.00
N ASP A 377 -26.35 14.19 -19.06
CA ASP A 377 -26.84 13.02 -18.32
C ASP A 377 -26.42 13.12 -16.84
N PHE A 378 -25.31 12.47 -16.48
CA PHE A 378 -24.79 12.41 -15.10
C PHE A 378 -23.49 13.18 -14.89
N PHE A 379 -22.76 13.49 -15.96
CA PHE A 379 -21.48 14.20 -15.92
C PHE A 379 -21.54 15.42 -16.81
N ASN A 380 -20.82 16.48 -16.45
CA ASN A 380 -20.81 17.76 -17.17
C ASN A 380 -19.68 17.90 -18.20
N ALA A 381 -18.84 16.87 -18.34
CA ALA A 381 -17.72 16.82 -19.25
C ALA A 381 -17.70 15.48 -19.98
N THR A 382 -17.27 15.50 -21.25
CA THR A 382 -17.19 14.27 -22.06
C THR A 382 -16.10 13.32 -21.57
N THR A 383 -15.07 13.87 -20.95
CA THR A 383 -13.99 13.13 -20.29
C THR A 383 -13.81 13.73 -18.90
N ALA A 384 -13.78 12.89 -17.87
CA ALA A 384 -13.54 13.31 -16.50
C ALA A 384 -12.48 12.43 -15.85
N ALA A 385 -11.57 13.05 -15.11
CA ALA A 385 -10.54 12.35 -14.33
C ALA A 385 -10.88 12.43 -12.85
N ALA A 386 -10.68 11.31 -12.15
CA ALA A 386 -10.94 11.22 -10.73
C ALA A 386 -10.08 12.18 -9.91
N GLN A 387 -10.72 12.86 -8.97
CA GLN A 387 -10.06 13.75 -8.04
C GLN A 387 -9.75 13.00 -6.75
N LEU A 388 -8.56 13.23 -6.21
CA LEU A 388 -8.18 12.70 -4.90
C LEU A 388 -8.98 13.44 -3.82
N GLN A 389 -9.79 12.69 -3.07
CA GLN A 389 -10.39 13.11 -1.81
C GLN A 389 -9.37 12.86 -0.70
N LYS A 390 -8.70 13.93 -0.27
CA LYS A 390 -7.57 13.86 0.64
C LYS A 390 -8.02 13.58 2.06
N VAL A 391 -7.18 12.88 2.82
CA VAL A 391 -7.35 12.71 4.28
C VAL A 391 -7.24 14.04 5.02
N SER A 392 -6.56 15.05 4.46
CA SER A 392 -6.54 16.41 5.04
C SER A 392 -7.92 17.09 5.08
N ASP A 393 -8.85 16.65 4.24
CA ASP A 393 -10.13 17.33 4.00
C ASP A 393 -11.30 16.62 4.72
N LEU A 394 -10.99 15.74 5.70
CA LEU A 394 -11.99 15.04 6.50
C LEU A 394 -12.80 16.04 7.35
N ASP A 395 -14.12 15.97 7.23
CA ASP A 395 -15.05 16.87 7.91
C ASP A 395 -16.32 16.12 8.32
N VAL A 396 -16.75 16.34 9.57
CA VAL A 396 -17.99 15.75 10.13
C VAL A 396 -18.97 16.82 10.61
N SER A 397 -18.83 18.06 10.16
CA SER A 397 -19.70 19.19 10.54
C SER A 397 -21.16 19.06 10.07
N SER A 398 -21.42 18.25 9.04
CA SER A 398 -22.74 17.96 8.51
C SER A 398 -22.92 16.46 8.24
N VAL A 399 -24.17 16.00 8.08
CA VAL A 399 -24.46 14.59 7.78
C VAL A 399 -23.85 14.18 6.43
N ASP A 400 -23.97 15.04 5.42
CA ASP A 400 -23.39 14.77 4.10
C ASP A 400 -21.85 14.77 4.15
N ALA A 401 -21.23 15.69 4.91
CA ALA A 401 -19.78 15.67 5.14
C ALA A 401 -19.33 14.41 5.89
N ALA A 402 -20.07 13.98 6.91
CA ALA A 402 -19.77 12.77 7.65
C ALA A 402 -19.83 11.51 6.76
N GLN A 403 -20.80 11.42 5.85
CA GLN A 403 -20.87 10.33 4.86
C GLN A 403 -19.68 10.32 3.91
N ARG A 404 -19.21 11.50 3.46
CA ARG A 404 -17.99 11.61 2.66
C ARG A 404 -16.75 11.18 3.45
N THR A 405 -16.65 11.62 4.71
CA THR A 405 -15.58 11.22 5.63
C THR A 405 -15.51 9.70 5.81
N LEU A 406 -16.65 9.00 5.88
CA LEU A 406 -16.66 7.53 5.90
C LEU A 406 -16.04 6.93 4.64
N ALA A 407 -16.40 7.42 3.45
CA ALA A 407 -15.86 6.93 2.20
C ALA A 407 -14.34 7.19 2.08
N ILE A 408 -13.88 8.38 2.47
CA ILE A 408 -12.45 8.74 2.47
C ILE A 408 -11.69 7.89 3.49
N ALA A 409 -12.23 7.70 4.69
CA ALA A 409 -11.61 6.89 5.74
C ALA A 409 -11.50 5.41 5.32
N ASP A 410 -12.53 4.84 4.69
CA ASP A 410 -12.52 3.46 4.20
C ASP A 410 -11.47 3.29 3.07
N ALA A 411 -11.36 4.24 2.14
CA ALA A 411 -10.34 4.24 1.11
C ALA A 411 -8.92 4.40 1.70
N ALA A 412 -8.75 5.30 2.67
CA ALA A 412 -7.48 5.51 3.37
C ALA A 412 -7.04 4.27 4.16
N LEU A 413 -7.97 3.60 4.86
CA LEU A 413 -7.73 2.34 5.55
C LEU A 413 -7.33 1.23 4.57
N SER A 414 -7.98 1.15 3.41
CA SER A 414 -7.60 0.21 2.35
C SER A 414 -6.17 0.46 1.86
N ALA A 415 -5.80 1.73 1.63
CA ALA A 415 -4.44 2.10 1.23
C ALA A 415 -3.38 1.73 2.29
N ILE A 416 -3.66 2.00 3.57
CA ILE A 416 -2.81 1.60 4.69
C ILE A 416 -2.67 0.08 4.74
N ASN A 417 -3.76 -0.66 4.74
CA ASN A 417 -3.75 -2.12 4.79
C ASN A 417 -2.99 -2.73 3.60
N GLY A 418 -3.15 -2.15 2.40
CA GLY A 418 -2.40 -2.54 1.21
C GLY A 418 -0.89 -2.34 1.36
N GLN A 419 -0.45 -1.23 1.96
CA GLN A 419 0.97 -1.02 2.23
C GLN A 419 1.48 -1.94 3.35
N ARG A 420 0.70 -2.15 4.40
CA ARG A 420 1.04 -3.08 5.49
C ARG A 420 1.23 -4.51 4.99
N ALA A 421 0.36 -4.96 4.10
CA ALA A 421 0.51 -6.24 3.42
C ALA A 421 1.83 -6.34 2.61
N LYS A 422 2.24 -5.25 1.95
CA LYS A 422 3.54 -5.22 1.24
C LYS A 422 4.72 -5.29 2.21
N PHE A 423 4.68 -4.62 3.35
CA PHE A 423 5.72 -4.73 4.37
C PHE A 423 5.76 -6.12 5.00
N GLY A 424 4.61 -6.74 5.27
CA GLY A 424 4.56 -8.14 5.73
C GLY A 424 5.16 -9.11 4.72
N ALA A 425 4.84 -8.97 3.44
CA ALA A 425 5.44 -9.78 2.37
C ALA A 425 6.96 -9.53 2.24
N LEU A 426 7.41 -8.29 2.42
CA LEU A 426 8.82 -7.92 2.41
C LEU A 426 9.58 -8.55 3.60
N GLN A 427 9.01 -8.52 4.80
CA GLN A 427 9.56 -9.19 5.99
C GLN A 427 9.74 -10.69 5.74
N ALA A 428 8.70 -11.38 5.25
CA ALA A 428 8.77 -12.81 4.92
C ALA A 428 9.86 -13.11 3.85
N ARG A 429 10.02 -12.21 2.88
CA ARG A 429 11.07 -12.32 1.87
C ARG A 429 12.47 -12.14 2.47
N PHE A 430 12.66 -11.22 3.43
CA PHE A 430 13.93 -11.09 4.14
C PHE A 430 14.22 -12.30 5.02
N ASP A 431 13.25 -12.83 5.77
CA ASP A 431 13.42 -14.00 6.64
C ASP A 431 13.85 -15.25 5.87
N THR A 432 13.19 -15.51 4.73
CA THR A 432 13.55 -16.62 3.83
C THR A 432 14.94 -16.43 3.22
N THR A 433 15.30 -15.18 2.88
CA THR A 433 16.64 -14.85 2.38
C THR A 433 17.72 -15.04 3.45
N ILE A 434 17.48 -14.60 4.68
CA ILE A 434 18.41 -14.78 5.82
C ILE A 434 18.65 -16.28 6.07
N SER A 435 17.58 -17.08 6.08
CA SER A 435 17.67 -18.52 6.26
C SER A 435 18.51 -19.19 5.17
N ASN A 436 18.32 -18.79 3.91
CA ASN A 436 19.12 -19.30 2.78
C ASN A 436 20.60 -18.86 2.88
N LEU A 437 20.85 -17.58 3.20
CA LEU A 437 22.21 -17.06 3.40
C LEU A 437 22.95 -17.81 4.52
N GLN A 438 22.25 -18.14 5.60
CA GLN A 438 22.83 -18.91 6.71
C GLN A 438 23.24 -20.31 6.27
N VAL A 439 22.36 -21.04 5.57
CA VAL A 439 22.67 -22.37 5.02
C VAL A 439 23.82 -22.28 4.01
N SER A 440 23.85 -21.27 3.14
CA SER A 440 24.95 -21.10 2.19
C SER A 440 26.28 -20.78 2.89
N SER A 441 26.27 -19.95 3.93
CA SER A 441 27.46 -19.58 4.70
C SER A 441 28.03 -20.78 5.46
N GLU A 442 27.16 -21.62 6.02
CA GLU A 442 27.54 -22.89 6.67
C GLU A 442 28.17 -23.87 5.68
N ASN A 443 27.54 -24.10 4.52
CA ASN A 443 28.05 -25.00 3.48
C ASN A 443 29.38 -24.52 2.90
N LEU A 444 29.54 -23.21 2.68
CA LEU A 444 30.80 -22.61 2.24
C LEU A 444 31.88 -22.72 3.33
N SER A 445 31.52 -22.54 4.59
CA SER A 445 32.43 -22.69 5.72
C SER A 445 32.92 -24.13 5.86
N ALA A 446 32.03 -25.12 5.73
CA ALA A 446 32.39 -26.55 5.72
C ALA A 446 33.27 -26.91 4.52
N SER A 447 32.98 -26.34 3.33
CA SER A 447 33.79 -26.54 2.14
C SER A 447 35.16 -25.90 2.25
N ARG A 448 35.26 -24.70 2.84
CA ARG A 448 36.53 -24.03 3.14
C ARG A 448 37.34 -24.83 4.15
N SER A 449 36.72 -25.36 5.20
CA SER A 449 37.38 -26.17 6.22
C SER A 449 38.05 -27.41 5.60
N ARG A 450 37.35 -28.14 4.72
CA ARG A 450 37.93 -29.28 3.97
C ARG A 450 39.14 -28.91 3.10
N ILE A 451 39.23 -27.67 2.64
CA ILE A 451 40.35 -27.20 1.82
C ILE A 451 41.50 -26.71 2.68
N ARG A 452 41.20 -25.92 3.73
CA ARG A 452 42.20 -25.12 4.43
C ARG A 452 42.62 -25.69 5.78
N ASP A 453 41.75 -26.41 6.48
CA ASP A 453 42.02 -26.88 7.84
C ASP A 453 42.83 -28.19 7.80
N THR A 454 43.65 -28.39 8.84
CA THR A 454 44.46 -29.61 9.02
C THR A 454 43.69 -30.67 9.79
N ASP A 455 43.79 -31.92 9.35
CA ASP A 455 43.43 -33.07 10.18
C ASP A 455 44.55 -33.36 11.19
N PHE A 456 44.30 -32.99 12.45
CA PHE A 456 45.22 -33.17 13.57
C PHE A 456 45.70 -34.61 13.74
N ALA A 457 44.87 -35.62 13.47
CA ALA A 457 45.27 -37.01 13.63
C ALA A 457 46.34 -37.39 12.60
N SER A 458 46.14 -36.99 11.34
CA SER A 458 47.11 -37.22 10.28
C SER A 458 48.42 -36.45 10.48
N GLU A 459 48.34 -35.19 10.93
CA GLU A 459 49.53 -34.35 11.11
C GLU A 459 50.33 -34.75 12.34
N THR A 460 49.68 -35.24 13.41
CA THR A 460 50.38 -35.81 14.57
C THR A 460 51.13 -37.10 14.20
N ALA A 461 50.56 -37.94 13.33
CA ALA A 461 51.25 -39.12 12.80
C ALA A 461 52.45 -38.74 11.91
N ASN A 462 52.33 -37.67 11.11
CA ASN A 462 53.44 -37.15 10.32
C ASN A 462 54.54 -36.53 11.19
N LEU A 463 54.16 -35.78 12.23
CA LEU A 463 55.08 -35.18 13.22
C LEU A 463 55.90 -36.26 13.92
N THR A 464 55.24 -37.28 14.46
CA THR A 464 55.90 -38.41 15.15
C THR A 464 56.81 -39.19 14.20
N ARG A 465 56.38 -39.46 12.96
CA ARG A 465 57.25 -40.05 11.92
C ARG A 465 58.47 -39.16 11.64
N ALA A 466 58.30 -37.85 11.49
CA ALA A 466 59.38 -36.92 11.21
C ALA A 466 60.38 -36.82 12.38
N GLN A 467 59.90 -36.86 13.63
CA GLN A 467 60.75 -36.92 14.83
C GLN A 467 61.58 -38.21 14.87
N ILE A 468 60.97 -39.36 14.60
CA ILE A 468 61.67 -40.66 14.55
C ILE A 468 62.71 -40.66 13.41
N LEU A 469 62.37 -40.15 12.24
CA LEU A 469 63.32 -40.04 11.10
C LEU A 469 64.46 -39.06 11.38
N GLN A 470 64.21 -37.99 12.13
CA GLN A 470 65.27 -37.06 12.56
C GLN A 470 66.24 -37.77 13.51
N GLN A 471 65.74 -38.52 14.50
CA GLN A 471 66.55 -39.30 15.44
C GLN A 471 67.34 -40.43 14.74
N ALA A 472 66.71 -41.13 13.78
CA ALA A 472 67.37 -42.15 12.97
C ALA A 472 68.42 -41.53 12.03
N GLY A 473 68.12 -40.37 11.45
CA GLY A 473 69.03 -39.64 10.56
C GLY A 473 70.28 -39.13 11.27
N THR A 474 70.17 -38.63 12.51
CA THR A 474 71.33 -38.20 13.30
C THR A 474 72.21 -39.38 13.69
N ALA A 475 71.62 -40.53 14.02
CA ALA A 475 72.34 -41.78 14.29
C ALA A 475 73.03 -42.35 13.04
N MET A 476 72.39 -42.28 11.87
CA MET A 476 72.99 -42.71 10.61
C MET A 476 74.09 -41.76 10.14
N LEU A 477 73.95 -40.45 10.36
CA LEU A 477 75.00 -39.47 10.09
C LEU A 477 76.22 -39.71 10.97
N SER A 478 76.03 -40.00 12.27
CA SER A 478 77.15 -40.32 13.17
C SER A 478 77.86 -41.60 12.73
N GLN A 479 77.13 -42.65 12.35
CA GLN A 479 77.69 -43.89 11.81
C GLN A 479 78.41 -43.68 10.47
N ALA A 480 77.84 -42.88 9.57
CA ALA A 480 78.42 -42.58 8.26
C ALA A 480 79.72 -41.75 8.38
N ASN A 481 79.84 -40.92 9.41
CA ASN A 481 81.05 -40.17 9.73
C ASN A 481 82.15 -41.03 10.39
N ALA A 482 81.80 -42.19 10.95
CA ALA A 482 82.76 -43.13 11.55
C ALA A 482 83.38 -44.10 10.52
N LEU A 483 82.74 -44.35 9.38
CA LEU A 483 83.24 -45.25 8.31
C LEU A 483 84.67 -44.91 7.80
N PRO A 484 85.05 -43.63 7.58
CA PRO A 484 86.41 -43.28 7.19
C PRO A 484 87.47 -43.61 8.26
N GLN A 485 87.09 -43.69 9.55
CA GLN A 485 88.02 -44.03 10.64
C GLN A 485 88.40 -45.51 10.63
N GLN A 486 87.55 -46.39 10.08
CA GLN A 486 87.89 -47.81 9.88
C GLN A 486 88.97 -48.01 8.81
N VAL A 487 89.09 -47.07 7.85
CA VAL A 487 90.17 -47.09 6.84
C VAL A 487 91.51 -46.70 7.46
N LEU A 488 91.53 -45.79 8.45
CA LEU A 488 92.75 -45.47 9.20
C LEU A 488 93.27 -46.66 10.00
N GLN A 489 92.40 -47.57 10.47
CA GLN A 489 92.81 -48.81 11.13
C GLN A 489 93.48 -49.81 10.16
N LEU A 490 93.13 -49.77 8.87
CA LEU A 490 93.76 -50.58 7.82
C LEU A 490 95.10 -50.01 7.30
N LEU A 491 95.41 -48.75 7.58
CA LEU A 491 96.73 -48.14 7.30
C LEU A 491 97.69 -48.18 8.50
N GLN A 492 97.21 -48.55 9.69
CA GLN A 492 98.00 -48.64 10.93
C GLN A 492 98.38 -50.07 11.34
N GLY A 493 97.89 -51.09 10.62
CA GLY A 493 98.35 -52.49 10.71
C GLY A 493 98.99 -52.89 9.39
#